data_AF-A0AAJ6MKT0-F1
#
_entry.id   AF-A0AAJ6MKT0-F1
#
_cell.length_a   1.000
_cell.length_b   1.000
_cell.length_c   1.000
_cell.angle_alpha   90.00
_cell.angle_beta   90.00
_cell.angle_gamma   90.00
#
_symmetry.space_group_name_H-M   'P 1'
#
loop_
_entity.id
_entity.type
_entity.pdbx_description
1 polymer ?
#
loop_
_entity_poly.entity_id
_entity_poly.type
_entity_poly.pdbx_seq_one_letter_code
_entity_poly.pdbx_strand_id
1 'polypeptide(L)'
;MQASPAYPSHIVQQITDFKSGSRNMSGPQRPSTQLMLASVKDLTDAEIHAAAEYFAALKPKRVIKVVESETIPKTAPSRLFYVKSLDGGTESLGQRIVEMPDDVDQFELRDSRATFTAYVPVGSVTKGKALATTGGSGTTIACNLCHGPELKGFDSAPPIAGRSPTYIVRQLYEFQHGGRAGGASSQMKQTVEKVSQDEMIALAAYIGSLDP
;
A
#
# COMPACT_ATOMS: atom_id res chain seq x y z
N MET A 1 -3.18 -13.57 -21.99
CA MET A 1 -2.86 -12.14 -21.78
C MET A 1 -1.90 -12.07 -20.61
N GLN A 2 -0.64 -11.71 -20.88
CA GLN A 2 0.44 -11.73 -19.91
C GLN A 2 0.24 -10.56 -18.93
N ALA A 3 0.33 -10.83 -17.62
CA ALA A 3 0.40 -9.79 -16.61
C ALA A 3 1.65 -8.94 -16.88
N SER A 4 1.47 -7.65 -17.15
CA SER A 4 2.60 -6.78 -17.48
C SER A 4 3.49 -6.63 -16.24
N PRO A 5 4.81 -6.92 -16.33
CA PRO A 5 5.74 -6.70 -15.23
C PRO A 5 5.68 -5.23 -14.82
N ALA A 6 5.73 -4.95 -13.51
CA ALA A 6 5.73 -3.59 -13.00
C ALA A 6 6.81 -2.76 -13.70
N TYR A 7 6.41 -1.73 -14.45
CA TYR A 7 7.32 -0.97 -15.32
C TYR A 7 8.54 -0.47 -14.54
N PRO A 8 9.78 -0.81 -14.95
CA PRO A 8 11.00 -0.33 -14.31
C PRO A 8 11.03 1.19 -14.14
N SER A 9 10.48 1.92 -15.11
CA SER A 9 10.35 3.38 -15.09
C SER A 9 9.61 3.91 -13.86
N HIS A 10 8.58 3.21 -13.37
CA HIS A 10 7.89 3.62 -12.16
C HIS A 10 8.82 3.52 -10.95
N ILE A 11 9.57 2.41 -10.83
CA ILE A 11 10.51 2.20 -9.72
C ILE A 11 11.61 3.25 -9.76
N VAL A 12 12.20 3.50 -10.93
CA VAL A 12 13.19 4.57 -11.14
C VAL A 12 12.63 5.91 -10.68
N GLN A 13 11.43 6.30 -11.14
CA GLN A 13 10.79 7.56 -10.74
C GLN A 13 10.60 7.64 -9.23
N GLN A 14 10.19 6.55 -8.56
CA GLN A 14 10.01 6.55 -7.12
C GLN A 14 11.32 6.77 -6.36
N ILE A 15 12.43 6.18 -6.81
CA ILE A 15 13.74 6.42 -6.20
C ILE A 15 14.21 7.85 -6.45
N THR A 16 14.01 8.37 -7.66
CA THR A 16 14.29 9.79 -7.98
C THR A 16 13.49 10.74 -7.09
N ASP A 17 12.20 10.48 -6.88
CA ASP A 17 11.35 11.29 -6.00
C ASP A 17 11.82 11.25 -4.53
N PHE A 18 12.31 10.09 -4.05
CA PHE A 18 12.91 10.01 -2.72
C PHE A 18 14.23 10.80 -2.65
N LYS A 19 15.10 10.69 -3.66
CA LYS A 19 16.39 11.41 -3.71
C LYS A 19 16.20 12.93 -3.76
N SER A 20 15.18 13.41 -4.47
CA SER A 20 14.85 14.85 -4.53
C SER A 20 14.13 15.37 -3.29
N GLY A 21 13.66 14.49 -2.40
CA GLY A 21 12.79 14.83 -1.27
C GLY A 21 11.34 15.10 -1.67
N SER A 22 10.98 14.98 -2.95
CA SER A 22 9.59 15.12 -3.44
C SER A 22 8.69 13.97 -3.00
N ARG A 23 9.28 12.84 -2.57
CA ARG A 23 8.60 11.79 -1.83
C ARG A 23 9.20 11.70 -0.43
N ASN A 24 8.39 12.07 0.54
CA ASN A 24 8.68 12.05 1.95
C ASN A 24 7.41 11.57 2.68
N MET A 25 7.18 12.08 3.88
CA MET A 25 6.01 11.76 4.67
C MET A 25 5.42 13.00 5.33
N SER A 26 4.10 13.05 5.35
CA SER A 26 3.31 14.02 6.09
C SER A 26 3.25 13.61 7.56
N GLY A 27 3.48 14.57 8.46
CA GLY A 27 3.42 14.35 9.91
C GLY A 27 4.71 13.83 10.54
N PRO A 28 4.64 13.14 11.70
CA PRO A 28 5.82 12.68 12.44
C PRO A 28 6.67 11.72 11.63
N GLN A 29 7.99 11.88 11.72
CA GLN A 29 8.95 11.01 11.04
C GLN A 29 8.83 9.54 11.50
N ARG A 30 8.85 8.62 10.54
CA ARG A 30 8.78 7.17 10.77
C ARG A 30 10.11 6.52 10.39
N PRO A 31 10.65 5.58 11.19
CA PRO A 31 11.91 4.91 10.91
C PRO A 31 11.98 4.26 9.51
N SER A 32 10.87 3.69 9.03
CA SER A 32 10.82 3.05 7.70
C SER A 32 11.11 4.02 6.56
N THR A 33 10.59 5.24 6.63
CA THR A 33 10.81 6.26 5.59
C THR A 33 12.23 6.80 5.67
N GLN A 34 12.75 7.02 6.88
CA GLN A 34 14.13 7.45 7.09
C GLN A 34 15.15 6.44 6.56
N LEU A 35 14.89 5.14 6.77
CA LEU A 35 15.72 4.09 6.19
C LEU A 35 15.72 4.14 4.66
N MET A 36 14.56 4.30 4.03
CA MET A 36 14.50 4.46 2.56
C MET A 36 15.28 5.69 2.09
N LEU A 37 15.08 6.85 2.73
CA LEU A 37 15.80 8.09 2.39
C LEU A 37 17.32 7.93 2.55
N ALA A 38 17.76 7.25 3.61
CA ALA A 38 19.18 6.95 3.81
C ALA A 38 19.72 5.99 2.75
N SER A 39 18.96 4.95 2.40
CA SER A 39 19.38 3.94 1.41
C SER A 39 19.49 4.49 -0.01
N VAL A 40 18.65 5.46 -0.41
CA VAL A 40 18.65 5.96 -1.79
C VAL A 40 19.66 7.08 -2.04
N LYS A 41 20.18 7.71 -0.97
CA LYS A 41 21.02 8.90 -1.06
C LYS A 41 22.26 8.67 -1.93
N ASP A 42 22.88 7.51 -1.76
CA ASP A 42 24.17 7.19 -2.37
C ASP A 42 24.05 6.28 -3.61
N LEU A 43 22.83 5.92 -4.03
CA LEU A 43 22.61 5.10 -5.22
C LEU A 43 22.95 5.85 -6.50
N THR A 44 23.74 5.23 -7.36
CA THR A 44 24.02 5.70 -8.73
C THR A 44 22.85 5.42 -9.66
N ASP A 45 22.74 6.15 -10.77
CA ASP A 45 21.67 5.90 -11.75
C ASP A 45 21.72 4.48 -12.32
N ALA A 46 22.92 3.92 -12.53
CA ALA A 46 23.09 2.55 -12.99
C ALA A 46 22.53 1.53 -11.98
N GLU A 47 22.79 1.71 -10.68
CA GLU A 47 22.25 0.85 -9.63
C GLU A 47 20.72 0.96 -9.52
N ILE A 48 20.17 2.17 -9.69
CA ILE A 48 18.72 2.39 -9.68
C ILE A 48 18.05 1.63 -10.82
N HIS A 49 18.61 1.71 -12.04
CA HIS A 49 18.06 1.00 -13.20
C HIS A 49 18.20 -0.52 -13.03
N ALA A 50 19.35 -1.01 -12.60
CA ALA A 50 19.56 -2.45 -12.37
C ALA A 50 18.60 -3.00 -11.30
N ALA A 51 18.40 -2.29 -10.20
CA ALA A 51 17.43 -2.66 -9.17
C ALA A 51 15.99 -2.63 -9.70
N ALA A 52 15.64 -1.60 -10.48
CA ALA A 52 14.31 -1.47 -11.08
C ALA A 52 14.00 -2.64 -12.02
N GLU A 53 14.93 -3.03 -12.88
CA GLU A 53 14.79 -4.20 -13.76
C GLU A 53 14.61 -5.49 -12.97
N TYR A 54 15.41 -5.70 -11.92
CA TYR A 54 15.31 -6.87 -11.06
C TYR A 54 13.92 -6.98 -10.40
N PHE A 55 13.46 -5.92 -9.73
CA PHE A 55 12.17 -5.94 -9.02
C PHE A 55 10.98 -5.98 -9.97
N ALA A 56 11.09 -5.39 -11.16
CA ALA A 56 10.09 -5.48 -12.22
C ALA A 56 9.89 -6.91 -12.73
N ALA A 57 10.97 -7.71 -12.78
CA ALA A 57 10.93 -9.10 -13.24
C ALA A 57 10.32 -10.07 -12.23
N LEU A 58 10.15 -9.67 -10.95
CA LEU A 58 9.56 -10.52 -9.93
C LEU A 58 8.06 -10.73 -10.19
N LYS A 59 7.62 -11.98 -10.12
CA LYS A 59 6.20 -12.31 -10.21
C LYS A 59 5.49 -11.91 -8.92
N PRO A 60 4.45 -11.05 -8.97
CA PRO A 60 3.67 -10.73 -7.80
C PRO A 60 3.04 -11.98 -7.18
N LYS A 61 2.97 -12.03 -5.85
CA LYS A 61 2.34 -13.11 -5.09
C LYS A 61 1.36 -12.50 -4.10
N ARG A 62 0.23 -13.16 -3.92
CA ARG A 62 -0.71 -12.83 -2.84
C ARG A 62 -0.08 -13.29 -1.52
N VAL A 63 0.41 -12.32 -0.73
CA VAL A 63 0.98 -12.56 0.62
C VAL A 63 0.09 -12.03 1.73
N ILE A 64 -0.99 -11.33 1.39
CA ILE A 64 -1.89 -10.68 2.34
C ILE A 64 -3.30 -11.23 2.15
N LYS A 65 -3.91 -11.65 3.26
CA LYS A 65 -5.31 -12.03 3.34
C LYS A 65 -6.10 -10.91 3.99
N VAL A 66 -7.04 -10.32 3.25
CA VAL A 66 -7.98 -9.33 3.81
C VAL A 66 -9.14 -10.07 4.48
N VAL A 67 -9.45 -9.69 5.73
CA VAL A 67 -10.55 -10.26 6.53
C VAL A 67 -11.41 -9.13 7.06
N GLU A 68 -12.68 -9.11 6.66
CA GLU A 68 -13.68 -8.20 7.23
C GLU A 68 -14.11 -8.70 8.61
N SER A 69 -13.96 -7.88 9.64
CA SER A 69 -14.32 -8.27 11.01
C SER A 69 -14.67 -7.08 11.90
N GLU A 70 -15.54 -7.29 12.88
CA GLU A 70 -15.83 -6.33 13.95
C GLU A 70 -14.83 -6.43 15.10
N THR A 71 -14.30 -7.63 15.33
CA THR A 71 -13.33 -7.93 16.38
C THR A 71 -12.10 -8.60 15.80
N ILE A 72 -10.95 -8.36 16.43
CA ILE A 72 -9.67 -8.95 16.03
C ILE A 72 -9.00 -9.61 17.22
N PRO A 73 -8.03 -10.51 17.01
CA PRO A 73 -7.15 -10.92 18.09
C PRO A 73 -6.55 -9.70 18.75
N LYS A 74 -6.51 -9.70 20.09
CA LYS A 74 -5.91 -8.61 20.85
C LYS A 74 -4.50 -8.36 20.36
N THR A 75 -4.17 -7.10 20.11
CA THR A 75 -2.85 -6.74 19.57
C THR A 75 -1.84 -6.52 20.68
N ALA A 76 -0.58 -6.83 20.41
CA ALA A 76 0.55 -6.49 21.26
C ALA A 76 1.66 -5.86 20.40
N PRO A 77 2.37 -4.83 20.91
CA PRO A 77 3.50 -4.26 20.21
C PRO A 77 4.67 -5.26 20.17
N SER A 78 5.27 -5.44 18.99
CA SER A 78 6.57 -6.10 18.80
C SER A 78 7.50 -5.13 18.07
N ARG A 79 8.54 -4.61 18.74
CA ARG A 79 9.55 -3.65 18.24
C ARG A 79 9.06 -2.58 17.23
N LEU A 80 8.82 -2.94 15.96
CA LEU A 80 8.37 -2.05 14.87
C LEU A 80 6.97 -2.36 14.29
N PHE A 81 6.27 -3.39 14.76
CA PHE A 81 5.00 -3.87 14.22
C PHE A 81 4.08 -4.39 15.33
N TYR A 82 2.83 -4.70 15.00
CA TYR A 82 1.89 -5.34 15.93
C TYR A 82 1.80 -6.84 15.64
N VAL A 83 1.64 -7.62 16.70
CA VAL A 83 1.44 -9.07 16.65
C VAL A 83 0.22 -9.45 17.48
N LYS A 84 -0.24 -10.69 17.31
CA LYS A 84 -1.27 -11.27 18.18
C LYS A 84 -0.69 -11.37 19.61
N SER A 85 -1.46 -10.91 20.59
CA SER A 85 -1.09 -10.99 22.00
C SER A 85 -0.91 -12.44 22.43
N LEU A 86 0.19 -12.75 23.13
CA LEU A 86 0.44 -14.07 23.70
C LEU A 86 -0.57 -14.42 24.81
N ASP A 87 -1.10 -13.41 25.50
CA ASP A 87 -2.17 -13.56 26.49
C ASP A 87 -3.53 -13.90 25.87
N GLY A 88 -3.62 -13.89 24.54
CA GLY A 88 -4.85 -14.14 23.79
C GLY A 88 -5.90 -13.03 23.94
N GLY A 89 -7.15 -13.40 23.67
CA GLY A 89 -8.31 -12.50 23.71
C GLY A 89 -8.58 -11.76 22.40
N THR A 90 -9.62 -10.93 22.43
CA THR A 90 -10.08 -10.14 21.28
C THR A 90 -10.29 -8.68 21.66
N GLU A 91 -10.11 -7.78 20.70
CA GLU A 91 -10.43 -6.35 20.83
C GLU A 91 -11.32 -5.89 19.67
N SER A 92 -12.07 -4.81 19.88
CA SER A 92 -12.87 -4.18 18.81
C SER A 92 -11.95 -3.55 17.77
N LEU A 93 -12.22 -3.81 16.49
CA LEU A 93 -11.46 -3.21 15.40
C LEU A 93 -11.75 -1.72 15.27
N GLY A 94 -13.04 -1.33 15.33
CA GLY A 94 -13.48 0.03 15.02
C GLY A 94 -13.16 0.41 13.58
N GLN A 95 -12.90 1.70 13.32
CA GLN A 95 -12.47 2.20 12.00
C GLN A 95 -10.94 2.11 11.82
N ARG A 96 -10.38 0.92 12.03
CA ARG A 96 -8.93 0.66 11.90
C ARG A 96 -8.66 -0.42 10.87
N ILE A 97 -7.47 -0.37 10.28
CA ILE A 97 -6.85 -1.52 9.62
C ILE A 97 -5.77 -2.05 10.54
N VAL A 98 -5.82 -3.34 10.85
CA VAL A 98 -4.77 -4.02 11.61
C VAL A 98 -4.20 -5.14 10.76
N GLU A 99 -2.94 -5.01 10.39
CA GLU A 99 -2.20 -5.97 9.58
C GLU A 99 -1.11 -6.61 10.44
N MET A 100 -1.17 -7.94 10.59
CA MET A 100 -0.24 -8.70 11.42
C MET A 100 0.32 -9.89 10.64
N PRO A 101 1.58 -10.28 10.88
CA PRO A 101 2.12 -11.51 10.32
C PRO A 101 1.33 -12.72 10.85
N ASP A 102 1.13 -13.71 9.99
CA ASP A 102 0.49 -14.97 10.39
C ASP A 102 1.43 -15.84 11.23
N ASP A 103 2.73 -15.75 10.94
CA ASP A 103 3.85 -16.38 11.65
C ASP A 103 4.92 -15.32 11.94
N VAL A 104 5.14 -15.03 13.22
CA VAL A 104 6.05 -13.96 13.66
C VAL A 104 7.50 -14.34 13.40
N ASP A 105 7.87 -15.60 13.64
CA ASP A 105 9.25 -16.06 13.49
C ASP A 105 9.67 -16.02 12.02
N GLN A 106 8.81 -16.49 11.11
CA GLN A 106 9.06 -16.38 9.68
C GLN A 106 9.23 -14.93 9.23
N PHE A 107 8.39 -14.03 9.74
CA PHE A 107 8.49 -12.60 9.42
C PHE A 107 9.79 -11.97 9.94
N GLU A 108 10.18 -12.27 11.18
CA GLU A 108 11.40 -11.73 11.78
C GLU A 108 12.66 -12.25 11.08
N LEU A 109 12.65 -13.49 10.62
CA LEU A 109 13.71 -14.10 9.82
C LEU A 109 13.75 -13.61 8.36
N ARG A 110 12.89 -12.66 7.98
CA ARG A 110 12.78 -12.11 6.61
C ARG A 110 12.50 -13.20 5.58
N ASP A 111 11.73 -14.23 5.96
CA ASP A 111 11.34 -15.28 5.03
C ASP A 111 10.45 -14.69 3.93
N SER A 112 10.83 -14.90 2.68
CA SER A 112 10.06 -14.50 1.50
C SER A 112 8.66 -15.12 1.40
N ARG A 113 8.38 -16.15 2.22
CA ARG A 113 7.09 -16.85 2.31
C ARG A 113 6.18 -16.31 3.41
N ALA A 114 6.65 -15.37 4.24
CA ALA A 114 5.85 -14.80 5.30
C ALA A 114 4.54 -14.19 4.74
N THR A 115 3.42 -14.56 5.36
CA THR A 115 2.09 -14.06 5.02
C THR A 115 1.52 -13.20 6.13
N PHE A 116 0.52 -12.40 5.79
CA PHE A 116 -0.12 -11.46 6.69
C PHE A 116 -1.63 -11.56 6.61
N THR A 117 -2.30 -11.35 7.73
CA THR A 117 -3.74 -11.09 7.77
C THR A 117 -3.98 -9.62 8.06
N ALA A 118 -4.70 -8.96 7.15
CA ALA A 118 -5.16 -7.58 7.30
C ALA A 118 -6.65 -7.58 7.65
N TYR A 119 -6.95 -7.23 8.90
CA TYR A 119 -8.31 -7.06 9.39
C TYR A 119 -8.80 -5.66 9.04
N VAL A 120 -10.01 -5.59 8.48
CA VAL A 120 -10.65 -4.35 8.02
C VAL A 120 -12.12 -4.32 8.49
N PRO A 121 -12.76 -3.14 8.61
CA PRO A 121 -14.14 -3.04 9.04
C PRO A 121 -15.10 -3.78 8.08
N VAL A 122 -16.17 -4.36 8.61
CA VAL A 122 -17.17 -5.08 7.81
C VAL A 122 -17.79 -4.16 6.74
N GLY A 123 -17.91 -4.66 5.51
CA GLY A 123 -18.45 -3.91 4.37
C GLY A 123 -17.44 -3.00 3.66
N SER A 124 -16.20 -2.89 4.17
CA SER A 124 -15.14 -2.08 3.55
C SER A 124 -14.80 -2.53 2.13
N VAL A 125 -14.79 -3.83 1.85
CA VAL A 125 -14.45 -4.36 0.52
C VAL A 125 -15.52 -3.95 -0.50
N THR A 126 -16.80 -4.09 -0.14
CA THR A 126 -17.92 -3.70 -1.00
C THR A 126 -17.94 -2.19 -1.25
N LYS A 127 -17.80 -1.38 -0.18
CA LYS A 127 -17.71 0.09 -0.29
C LYS A 127 -16.51 0.52 -1.13
N GLY A 128 -15.35 -0.09 -0.91
CA GLY A 128 -14.11 0.18 -1.64
C GLY A 128 -14.22 -0.14 -3.11
N LYS A 129 -14.86 -1.28 -3.46
CA LYS A 129 -15.13 -1.65 -4.85
C LYS A 129 -15.98 -0.59 -5.55
N ALA A 130 -17.06 -0.15 -4.91
CA ALA A 130 -17.95 0.87 -5.48
C ALA A 130 -17.21 2.19 -5.72
N LEU A 131 -16.41 2.66 -4.76
CA LEU A 131 -15.58 3.86 -4.92
C LEU A 131 -14.57 3.70 -6.07
N ALA A 132 -13.86 2.57 -6.10
CA ALA A 132 -12.81 2.31 -7.07
C ALA A 132 -13.33 2.20 -8.52
N THR A 133 -14.58 1.77 -8.72
CA THR A 133 -15.16 1.59 -10.06
C THR A 133 -16.02 2.75 -10.53
N THR A 134 -16.65 3.50 -9.61
CA THR A 134 -17.61 4.57 -9.97
C THR A 134 -17.12 5.98 -9.63
N GLY A 135 -16.08 6.11 -8.81
CA GLY A 135 -15.64 7.40 -8.28
C GLY A 135 -16.51 7.95 -7.15
N GLY A 136 -17.52 7.19 -6.68
CA GLY A 136 -18.37 7.60 -5.55
C GLY A 136 -19.08 8.93 -5.78
N SER A 137 -19.67 9.11 -6.97
CA SER A 137 -20.38 10.36 -7.33
C SER A 137 -19.51 11.62 -7.23
N GLY A 138 -18.21 11.50 -7.53
CA GLY A 138 -17.27 12.63 -7.56
C GLY A 138 -16.47 12.82 -6.27
N THR A 139 -16.56 11.89 -5.31
CA THR A 139 -15.61 11.79 -4.19
C THR A 139 -14.19 11.53 -4.70
N THR A 140 -14.04 10.69 -5.73
CA THR A 140 -12.76 10.36 -6.33
C THR A 140 -12.91 10.14 -7.84
N ILE A 141 -11.79 10.07 -8.56
CA ILE A 141 -11.76 9.56 -9.93
C ILE A 141 -11.73 8.03 -9.84
N ALA A 142 -12.57 7.34 -10.61
CA ALA A 142 -12.60 5.89 -10.60
C ALA A 142 -11.20 5.31 -10.88
N CYS A 143 -10.67 4.53 -9.92
CA CYS A 143 -9.28 4.09 -9.90
C CYS A 143 -8.93 3.24 -11.13
N ASN A 144 -9.88 2.45 -11.62
CA ASN A 144 -9.71 1.59 -12.80
C ASN A 144 -9.49 2.37 -14.10
N LEU A 145 -9.86 3.65 -14.16
CA LEU A 145 -9.59 4.50 -15.33
C LEU A 145 -8.09 4.74 -15.53
N CYS A 146 -7.33 4.82 -14.44
CA CYS A 146 -5.88 5.05 -14.49
C CYS A 146 -5.09 3.78 -14.15
N HIS A 147 -5.56 2.91 -13.27
CA HIS A 147 -4.84 1.69 -12.86
C HIS A 147 -5.30 0.44 -13.64
N GLY A 148 -6.19 0.58 -14.61
CA GLY A 148 -6.71 -0.51 -15.46
C GLY A 148 -7.86 -1.32 -14.84
N PRO A 149 -8.52 -2.20 -15.62
CA PRO A 149 -9.77 -2.86 -15.24
C PRO A 149 -9.73 -3.66 -13.93
N GLU A 150 -8.58 -4.27 -13.62
CA GLU A 150 -8.35 -5.06 -12.40
C GLU A 150 -7.32 -4.39 -11.46
N LEU A 151 -7.01 -3.11 -11.68
CA LEU A 151 -5.99 -2.38 -10.92
C LEU A 151 -4.57 -2.96 -11.05
N LYS A 152 -4.29 -3.66 -12.15
CA LYS A 152 -3.00 -4.28 -12.51
C LYS A 152 -2.02 -3.34 -13.22
N GLY A 153 -2.40 -2.08 -13.41
CA GLY A 153 -1.54 -1.04 -13.97
C GLY A 153 -1.27 -1.17 -15.47
N PHE A 154 -0.56 -0.18 -15.98
CA PHE A 154 0.03 -0.08 -17.33
C PHE A 154 1.15 0.99 -17.30
N ASP A 155 1.77 1.34 -18.43
CA ASP A 155 2.99 2.17 -18.49
C ASP A 155 2.96 3.44 -17.62
N SER A 156 1.83 4.15 -17.56
CA SER A 156 1.70 5.43 -16.84
C SER A 156 1.18 5.31 -15.40
N ALA A 157 0.77 4.12 -14.96
CA ALA A 157 0.20 3.92 -13.62
C ALA A 157 0.56 2.54 -13.04
N PRO A 158 1.10 2.47 -11.81
CA PRO A 158 1.59 1.22 -11.24
C PRO A 158 0.45 0.23 -10.93
N PRO A 159 0.76 -1.08 -10.89
CA PRO A 159 -0.14 -2.07 -10.31
C PRO A 159 -0.36 -1.81 -8.82
N ILE A 160 -1.62 -1.75 -8.42
CA ILE A 160 -2.03 -1.60 -7.01
C ILE A 160 -2.80 -2.81 -6.48
N ALA A 161 -3.30 -3.70 -7.34
CA ALA A 161 -3.98 -4.93 -6.93
C ALA A 161 -3.12 -5.77 -5.96
N GLY A 162 -3.75 -6.29 -4.90
CA GLY A 162 -3.12 -7.14 -3.89
C GLY A 162 -2.07 -6.46 -3.01
N ARG A 163 -1.93 -5.13 -3.08
CA ARG A 163 -1.04 -4.37 -2.19
C ARG A 163 -1.59 -4.30 -0.77
N SER A 164 -0.68 -4.21 0.20
CA SER A 164 -1.00 -4.07 1.62
C SER A 164 -2.04 -2.97 1.88
N PRO A 165 -3.15 -3.26 2.58
CA PRO A 165 -4.13 -2.25 2.94
C PRO A 165 -3.51 -1.11 3.77
N THR A 166 -2.63 -1.42 4.73
CA THR A 166 -1.94 -0.37 5.51
C THR A 166 -1.01 0.48 4.64
N TYR A 167 -0.35 -0.12 3.64
CA TYR A 167 0.43 0.62 2.65
C TYR A 167 -0.45 1.55 1.81
N ILE A 168 -1.60 1.05 1.31
CA ILE A 168 -2.50 1.83 0.44
C ILE A 168 -3.07 3.03 1.19
N VAL A 169 -3.61 2.86 2.40
CA VAL A 169 -4.09 4.00 3.21
C VAL A 169 -2.99 5.02 3.39
N ARG A 170 -1.77 4.58 3.74
CA ARG A 170 -0.63 5.47 3.87
C ARG A 170 -0.38 6.24 2.57
N GLN A 171 -0.34 5.58 1.42
CA GLN A 171 -0.06 6.27 0.15
C GLN A 171 -1.15 7.29 -0.21
N LEU A 172 -2.43 6.93 -0.05
CA LEU A 172 -3.56 7.84 -0.28
C LEU A 172 -3.44 9.08 0.62
N TYR A 173 -3.11 8.86 1.90
CA TYR A 173 -2.89 9.93 2.86
C TYR A 173 -1.70 10.83 2.46
N GLU A 174 -0.55 10.25 2.07
CA GLU A 174 0.63 11.02 1.66
C GLU A 174 0.36 11.86 0.40
N PHE A 175 -0.41 11.35 -0.56
CA PHE A 175 -0.82 12.13 -1.73
C PHE A 175 -1.76 13.28 -1.35
N GLN A 176 -2.76 13.01 -0.49
CA GLN A 176 -3.71 14.02 -0.04
C GLN A 176 -3.02 15.17 0.70
N HIS A 177 -2.02 14.86 1.53
CA HIS A 177 -1.34 15.82 2.41
C HIS A 177 0.02 16.30 1.88
N GLY A 178 0.38 15.97 0.64
CA GLY A 178 1.58 16.48 -0.03
C GLY A 178 2.90 15.84 0.42
N GLY A 179 2.89 14.82 1.27
CA GLY A 179 4.06 13.99 1.58
C GLY A 179 4.59 13.26 0.34
N ARG A 180 3.76 13.10 -0.70
CA ARG A 180 4.16 12.60 -2.00
C ARG A 180 3.76 13.59 -3.10
N ALA A 181 4.74 14.32 -3.61
CA ALA A 181 4.57 15.46 -4.52
C ALA A 181 5.48 15.41 -5.77
N GLY A 182 6.22 14.31 -5.99
CA GLY A 182 7.03 14.10 -7.20
C GLY A 182 6.21 13.76 -8.44
N GLY A 183 6.86 13.69 -9.61
CA GLY A 183 6.29 13.36 -10.94
C GLY A 183 4.76 13.27 -11.07
N ALA A 184 4.24 12.06 -11.29
CA ALA A 184 2.81 11.78 -11.50
C ALA A 184 1.93 11.87 -10.23
N SER A 185 2.43 12.50 -9.15
CA SER A 185 1.68 12.61 -7.89
C SER A 185 0.56 13.64 -7.96
N SER A 186 0.60 14.60 -8.90
CA SER A 186 -0.43 15.63 -9.02
C SER A 186 -1.79 15.05 -9.41
N GLN A 187 -1.80 14.05 -10.31
CA GLN A 187 -3.01 13.30 -10.68
C GLN A 187 -3.58 12.55 -9.48
N MET A 188 -2.72 11.90 -8.68
CA MET A 188 -3.17 11.20 -7.47
C MET A 188 -3.66 12.18 -6.42
N LYS A 189 -3.01 13.32 -6.22
CA LYS A 189 -3.45 14.36 -5.28
C LYS A 189 -4.87 14.84 -5.62
N GLN A 190 -5.15 15.13 -6.89
CA GLN A 190 -6.49 15.49 -7.34
C GLN A 190 -7.49 14.35 -7.09
N THR A 191 -7.08 13.11 -7.37
CA THR A 191 -7.93 11.92 -7.21
C THR A 191 -8.36 11.70 -5.77
N VAL A 192 -7.48 11.97 -4.80
CA VAL A 192 -7.73 11.70 -3.37
C VAL A 192 -8.14 12.93 -2.57
N GLU A 193 -8.25 14.10 -3.20
CA GLU A 193 -8.47 15.37 -2.52
C GLU A 193 -9.69 15.35 -1.58
N LYS A 194 -10.78 14.70 -1.99
CA LYS A 194 -12.05 14.64 -1.25
C LYS A 194 -12.29 13.31 -0.53
N VAL A 195 -11.34 12.38 -0.60
CA VAL A 195 -11.50 11.05 -0.01
C VAL A 195 -11.32 11.13 1.50
N SER A 196 -12.34 10.75 2.26
CA SER A 196 -12.29 10.67 3.72
C SER A 196 -11.46 9.48 4.21
N GLN A 197 -11.07 9.48 5.49
CA GLN A 197 -10.30 8.37 6.07
C GLN A 197 -11.04 7.02 5.99
N ASP A 198 -12.35 7.00 6.27
CA ASP A 198 -13.18 5.80 6.15
C ASP A 198 -13.24 5.28 4.70
N GLU A 199 -13.22 6.19 3.72
CA GLU A 199 -13.17 5.82 2.30
C GLU A 199 -11.78 5.34 1.88
N MET A 200 -10.70 5.91 2.44
CA MET A 200 -9.35 5.38 2.25
C MET A 200 -9.23 3.95 2.79
N ILE A 201 -9.81 3.67 3.96
CA ILE A 201 -9.86 2.32 4.54
C ILE A 201 -10.62 1.37 3.61
N ALA A 202 -11.78 1.79 3.11
CA ALA A 202 -12.58 0.99 2.18
C ALA A 202 -11.83 0.70 0.87
N LEU A 203 -11.24 1.73 0.25
CA LEU A 203 -10.40 1.58 -0.96
C LEU A 203 -9.24 0.60 -0.72
N ALA A 204 -8.54 0.74 0.41
CA ALA A 204 -7.43 -0.12 0.77
C ALA A 204 -7.86 -1.58 1.01
N ALA A 205 -9.00 -1.80 1.65
CA ALA A 205 -9.59 -3.13 1.86
C ALA A 205 -9.90 -3.80 0.51
N TYR A 206 -10.55 -3.08 -0.41
CA TYR A 206 -10.83 -3.61 -1.74
C TYR A 206 -9.55 -3.92 -2.50
N ILE A 207 -8.64 -2.95 -2.62
CA ILE A 207 -7.37 -3.08 -3.36
C ILE A 207 -6.55 -4.27 -2.85
N GLY A 208 -6.42 -4.42 -1.53
CA GLY A 208 -5.67 -5.52 -0.93
C GLY A 208 -6.34 -6.90 -1.05
N SER A 209 -7.65 -6.95 -1.32
CA SER A 209 -8.37 -8.23 -1.50
C SER A 209 -8.21 -8.82 -2.91
N LEU A 210 -7.80 -8.00 -3.89
CA LEU A 210 -7.57 -8.40 -5.27
C LEU A 210 -6.36 -9.32 -5.43
N ASP A 211 -6.37 -10.11 -6.50
CA ASP A 211 -5.18 -10.86 -6.93
C ASP A 211 -4.17 -9.91 -7.60
N PRO A 212 -2.89 -9.95 -7.18
CA PRO A 212 -1.84 -9.10 -7.71
C PRO A 212 -1.40 -9.47 -9.14
#